data_AF-G0MJD6-F1
#
_entry.id   AF-G0MJD6-F1
#
_cell.length_a   1.000
_cell.length_b   1.000
_cell.length_c   1.000
_cell.angle_alpha   90.00
_cell.angle_beta   90.00
_cell.angle_gamma   90.00
#
_symmetry.space_group_name_H-M   'P 1'
#
loop_
_entity.id
_entity.type
_entity.pdbx_description
1 polymer ?
#
loop_
_entity_poly.entity_id
_entity_poly.type
_entity_poly.pdbx_seq_one_letter_code
_entity_poly.pdbx_strand_id
1 'polypeptide(L)'
;MIPVDHIRYFLEDIKTTKCLDIHLPNNLDFRLDTARFSVDEVFIEHAQWVSRDTFLSMDCSRITLWNECFTQKDIQDFISQWLTSTSTRLVWLKMIPSERITYFDSSMFPTKPWNPNSRGRYFKLEHCDDYNGVSKVDCSGGMDLIRSDGLMATIVLMAYTTYFLVWHDRHHDGTENYPDDYFYW
;
A
#
# COMPACT_ATOMS: atom_id res chain seq x y z
N MET A 1 15.08 -21.02 15.58
CA MET A 1 14.62 -20.85 14.20
C MET A 1 13.25 -21.51 14.10
N ILE A 2 12.20 -20.78 13.70
CA ILE A 2 10.87 -21.36 13.51
C ILE A 2 10.93 -22.17 12.19
N PRO A 3 10.47 -23.43 12.17
CA PRO A 3 10.41 -24.22 10.92
C PRO A 3 9.55 -23.53 9.86
N VAL A 4 10.00 -23.55 8.61
CA VAL A 4 9.29 -22.94 7.47
C VAL A 4 7.85 -23.43 7.35
N ASP A 5 7.60 -24.73 7.56
CA ASP A 5 6.25 -25.29 7.46
C ASP A 5 5.30 -24.76 8.54
N HIS A 6 5.81 -24.42 9.74
CA HIS A 6 4.99 -23.80 10.78
C HIS A 6 4.64 -22.35 10.42
N ILE A 7 5.56 -21.62 9.79
CA ILE A 7 5.32 -20.26 9.29
C ILE A 7 4.26 -20.31 8.19
N ARG A 8 4.38 -21.23 7.23
CA ARG A 8 3.41 -21.44 6.15
C ARG A 8 2.02 -21.72 6.72
N TYR A 9 1.90 -22.74 7.57
CA TYR A 9 0.64 -23.11 8.21
C TYR A 9 -0.03 -21.92 8.91
N PHE A 10 0.73 -21.18 9.70
CA PHE A 10 0.20 -20.01 10.42
C PHE A 10 -0.34 -18.92 9.47
N LEU A 11 0.40 -18.60 8.40
CA LEU A 11 0.00 -17.56 7.45
C LEU A 11 -1.19 -17.98 6.57
N GLU A 12 -1.34 -19.26 6.28
CA GLU A 12 -2.48 -19.78 5.53
C GLU A 12 -3.77 -19.85 6.37
N ASP A 13 -3.65 -20.12 7.67
CA ASP A 13 -4.79 -20.33 8.57
C ASP A 13 -5.15 -19.11 9.45
N ILE A 14 -4.52 -17.96 9.23
CA ILE A 14 -4.78 -16.77 10.05
C ILE A 14 -6.19 -16.23 9.84
N LYS A 15 -6.91 -15.96 10.94
CA LYS A 15 -8.33 -15.53 10.94
C LYS A 15 -8.57 -14.11 11.45
N THR A 16 -7.52 -13.33 11.66
CA THR A 16 -7.71 -11.91 12.04
C THR A 16 -8.36 -11.16 10.89
N THR A 17 -9.18 -10.15 11.20
CA THR A 17 -9.81 -9.29 10.19
C THR A 17 -9.42 -7.83 10.35
N LYS A 18 -8.82 -7.43 11.48
CA LYS A 18 -8.54 -6.01 11.78
C LYS A 18 -7.12 -5.61 11.40
N CYS A 19 -6.13 -6.11 12.13
CA CYS A 19 -4.72 -5.77 11.92
C CYS A 19 -3.88 -7.04 11.89
N LEU A 20 -2.88 -7.03 11.03
CA LEU A 20 -1.90 -8.10 10.93
C LEU A 20 -0.51 -7.52 10.67
N ASP A 21 0.37 -7.64 11.66
CA ASP A 21 1.77 -7.22 11.56
C ASP A 21 2.65 -8.47 11.50
N ILE A 22 3.40 -8.60 10.41
CA ILE A 22 4.24 -9.77 10.14
C ILE A 22 5.70 -9.34 10.10
N HIS A 23 6.46 -9.81 11.08
CA HIS A 23 7.90 -9.60 11.20
C HIS A 23 8.61 -10.95 11.05
N LEU A 24 8.84 -11.38 9.81
CA LEU A 24 9.58 -12.60 9.55
C LEU A 24 11.06 -12.30 9.32
N PRO A 25 11.98 -13.11 9.87
CA PRO A 25 13.39 -13.00 9.53
C PRO A 25 13.59 -13.15 8.02
N ASN A 26 14.53 -12.40 7.46
CA ASN A 26 14.85 -12.48 6.05
C ASN A 26 15.39 -13.88 5.70
N ASN A 27 14.51 -14.74 5.18
CA ASN A 27 14.86 -16.04 4.65
C ASN A 27 14.59 -16.04 3.15
N LEU A 28 15.66 -15.89 2.36
CA LEU A 28 15.59 -15.77 0.90
C LEU A 28 14.95 -17.00 0.22
N ASP A 29 14.91 -18.15 0.89
CA ASP A 29 14.33 -19.39 0.35
C ASP A 29 12.84 -19.57 0.69
N PHE A 30 12.26 -18.70 1.53
CA PHE A 30 10.84 -18.76 1.85
C PHE A 30 10.03 -17.99 0.81
N ARG A 31 9.06 -18.68 0.19
CA ARG A 31 8.02 -18.08 -0.64
C ARG A 31 6.67 -18.66 -0.29
N LEU A 32 5.66 -17.81 -0.33
CA LEU A 32 4.28 -18.20 -0.02
C LEU A 32 3.35 -17.68 -1.13
N ASP A 33 2.83 -18.61 -1.93
CA ASP A 33 1.96 -18.34 -3.09
C ASP A 33 0.46 -18.53 -2.79
N THR A 34 0.18 -19.19 -1.66
CA THR A 34 -1.14 -19.68 -1.26
C THR A 34 -1.82 -18.80 -0.21
N ALA A 35 -1.06 -17.95 0.49
CA ALA A 35 -1.66 -17.05 1.47
C ALA A 35 -2.63 -16.08 0.81
N ARG A 36 -3.75 -15.82 1.49
CA ARG A 36 -4.78 -14.87 1.08
C ARG A 36 -5.02 -13.94 2.25
N PHE A 37 -4.56 -12.71 2.12
CA PHE A 37 -4.79 -11.69 3.13
C PHE A 37 -6.11 -10.99 2.84
N SER A 38 -7.04 -11.07 3.80
CA SER A 38 -8.31 -10.37 3.78
C SER A 38 -8.54 -9.69 5.13
N VAL A 39 -7.74 -8.68 5.42
CA VAL A 39 -7.73 -7.94 6.69
C VAL A 39 -7.89 -6.44 6.43
N ASP A 40 -8.33 -5.66 7.41
CA ASP A 40 -8.42 -4.21 7.22
C ASP A 40 -7.03 -3.60 7.04
N GLU A 41 -6.06 -4.01 7.84
CA GLU A 41 -4.68 -3.57 7.73
C GLU A 41 -3.68 -4.71 7.81
N VAL A 42 -2.74 -4.73 6.87
CA VAL A 42 -1.60 -5.63 6.87
C VAL A 42 -0.31 -4.84 6.74
N PHE A 43 0.61 -5.10 7.66
CA PHE A 43 1.99 -4.66 7.63
C PHE A 43 2.91 -5.87 7.52
N ILE A 44 3.79 -5.88 6.53
CA ILE A 44 4.78 -6.96 6.35
C ILE A 44 6.17 -6.34 6.30
N GLU A 45 6.95 -6.59 7.35
CA GLU A 45 8.38 -6.31 7.36
C GLU A 45 9.13 -7.42 6.61
N HIS A 46 10.08 -7.04 5.75
CA HIS A 46 10.83 -7.96 4.89
C HIS A 46 9.94 -8.79 3.94
N ALA A 47 9.12 -8.11 3.15
CA ALA A 47 8.16 -8.69 2.22
C ALA A 47 8.76 -9.38 0.97
N GLN A 48 10.06 -9.70 0.93
CA GLN A 48 10.72 -10.38 -0.20
C GLN A 48 10.14 -11.78 -0.49
N TRP A 49 9.55 -12.42 0.53
CA TRP A 49 8.91 -13.73 0.43
C TRP A 49 7.48 -13.66 -0.13
N VAL A 50 6.87 -12.48 -0.16
CA VAL A 50 5.52 -12.27 -0.69
C VAL A 50 5.60 -12.41 -2.20
N SER A 51 4.95 -13.43 -2.73
CA SER A 51 4.92 -13.61 -4.17
C SER A 51 3.97 -12.64 -4.85
N ARG A 52 4.16 -12.48 -6.15
CA ARG A 52 3.28 -11.69 -7.01
C ARG A 52 1.82 -12.12 -6.88
N ASP A 53 1.54 -13.42 -6.91
CA ASP A 53 0.17 -13.94 -6.82
C ASP A 53 -0.45 -13.62 -5.47
N THR A 54 0.30 -13.76 -4.38
CA THR A 54 -0.14 -13.36 -3.05
C THR A 54 -0.43 -11.86 -3.00
N PHE A 55 0.46 -11.01 -3.51
CA PHE A 55 0.28 -9.56 -3.57
C PHE A 55 -0.98 -9.14 -4.36
N LEU A 56 -1.17 -9.66 -5.57
CA LEU A 56 -2.33 -9.34 -6.41
C LEU A 56 -3.65 -9.95 -5.88
N SER A 57 -3.57 -10.92 -4.97
CA SER A 57 -4.73 -11.52 -4.31
C SER A 57 -5.14 -10.85 -3.00
N MET A 58 -4.37 -9.88 -2.50
CA MET A 58 -4.68 -9.18 -1.26
C MET A 58 -6.01 -8.40 -1.38
N ASP A 59 -6.97 -8.73 -0.54
CA ASP A 59 -8.20 -7.97 -0.36
C ASP A 59 -8.12 -7.26 0.99
N CYS A 60 -7.27 -6.24 1.07
CA CYS A 60 -7.05 -5.46 2.29
C CYS A 60 -7.41 -3.99 2.09
N SER A 61 -7.74 -3.29 3.18
CA SER A 61 -8.00 -1.85 3.12
C SER A 61 -6.70 -1.05 3.11
N ARG A 62 -5.74 -1.41 3.97
CA ARG A 62 -4.46 -0.74 4.15
C ARG A 62 -3.35 -1.78 4.04
N ILE A 63 -2.43 -1.57 3.09
CA ILE A 63 -1.34 -2.50 2.83
C ILE A 63 -0.02 -1.74 2.95
N THR A 64 0.88 -2.23 3.80
CA THR A 64 2.25 -1.73 3.91
C THR A 64 3.25 -2.86 3.74
N LEU A 65 4.11 -2.77 2.73
CA LEU A 65 5.13 -3.77 2.40
C LEU A 65 6.51 -3.13 2.47
N TRP A 66 7.37 -3.64 3.35
CA TRP A 66 8.74 -3.16 3.52
C TRP A 66 9.75 -4.15 2.98
N ASN A 67 10.81 -3.64 2.35
CA ASN A 67 11.87 -4.42 1.73
C ASN A 67 11.28 -5.49 0.80
N GLU A 68 10.42 -5.06 -0.13
CA GLU A 68 9.80 -5.90 -1.16
C GLU A 68 10.63 -5.92 -2.46
N CYS A 69 10.38 -6.88 -3.36
CA CYS A 69 11.11 -7.02 -4.63
C CYS A 69 10.20 -7.01 -5.88
N PHE A 70 9.02 -6.39 -5.77
CA PHE A 70 8.08 -6.19 -6.87
C PHE A 70 8.66 -5.27 -7.92
N THR A 71 8.44 -5.66 -9.16
CA THR A 71 8.81 -4.90 -10.35
C THR A 71 7.77 -3.82 -10.63
N GLN A 72 8.15 -2.87 -11.47
CA GLN A 72 7.20 -1.89 -12.02
C GLN A 72 6.00 -2.55 -12.70
N LYS A 73 6.21 -3.70 -13.35
CA LYS A 73 5.13 -4.46 -14.00
C LYS A 73 4.14 -5.02 -12.98
N ASP A 74 4.61 -5.49 -11.83
CA ASP A 74 3.73 -5.95 -10.73
C ASP A 74 2.82 -4.81 -10.24
N ILE A 75 3.39 -3.60 -10.07
CA ILE A 75 2.63 -2.40 -9.68
C ILE A 75 1.63 -1.99 -10.76
N GLN A 76 2.02 -2.03 -12.04
CA GLN A 76 1.12 -1.74 -13.16
C GLN A 76 -0.05 -2.73 -13.25
N ASP A 77 0.21 -4.01 -12.97
CA ASP A 77 -0.83 -5.04 -12.98
C ASP A 77 -1.78 -4.89 -11.79
N PHE A 78 -1.28 -4.52 -10.61
CA PHE A 78 -2.10 -4.12 -9.47
C PHE A 78 -3.02 -2.93 -9.80
N ILE A 79 -2.49 -1.88 -10.43
CA ILE A 79 -3.28 -0.69 -10.81
C ILE A 79 -4.36 -1.08 -11.84
N SER A 80 -4.02 -1.92 -12.82
CA SER A 80 -4.96 -2.40 -13.83
C SER A 80 -6.09 -3.23 -13.19
N GLN A 81 -5.76 -4.08 -12.23
CA GLN A 81 -6.74 -4.84 -11.44
C GLN A 81 -7.63 -3.90 -10.61
N TRP A 82 -7.07 -2.88 -9.96
CA TRP A 82 -7.87 -1.90 -9.21
C TRP A 82 -8.83 -1.11 -10.09
N LEU A 83 -8.39 -0.68 -11.29
CA LEU A 83 -9.20 0.03 -12.28
C LEU A 83 -10.39 -0.78 -12.81
N THR A 84 -10.30 -2.11 -12.77
CA THR A 84 -11.34 -3.02 -13.27
C THR A 84 -12.15 -3.68 -12.14
N SER A 85 -11.68 -3.59 -10.91
CA SER A 85 -12.34 -4.11 -9.72
C SER A 85 -13.53 -3.25 -9.32
N THR A 86 -14.55 -3.89 -8.72
CA THR A 86 -15.68 -3.23 -8.06
C THR A 86 -15.45 -3.02 -6.56
N SER A 87 -14.36 -3.54 -6.00
CA SER A 87 -14.05 -3.36 -4.57
C SER A 87 -13.69 -1.90 -4.30
N THR A 88 -14.25 -1.36 -3.21
CA THR A 88 -13.93 -0.03 -2.66
C THR A 88 -13.19 -0.15 -1.33
N ARG A 89 -12.72 -1.35 -0.95
CA ARG A 89 -12.09 -1.56 0.37
C ARG A 89 -10.73 -0.87 0.48
N LEU A 90 -9.95 -0.88 -0.60
CA LEU A 90 -8.61 -0.32 -0.61
C LEU A 90 -8.63 1.19 -0.32
N VAL A 91 -7.82 1.60 0.65
CA VAL A 91 -7.55 2.99 1.05
C VAL A 91 -6.10 3.34 0.69
N TRP A 92 -5.13 2.46 0.96
CA TRP A 92 -3.77 2.62 0.44
C TRP A 92 -2.99 1.33 0.26
N LEU A 93 -2.01 1.44 -0.62
CA LEU A 93 -0.84 0.58 -0.70
C LEU A 93 0.42 1.45 -0.54
N LYS A 94 1.24 1.12 0.45
CA LYS A 94 2.55 1.73 0.74
C LYS A 94 3.63 0.67 0.52
N MET A 95 4.55 0.94 -0.39
CA MET A 95 5.63 0.02 -0.75
C MET A 95 6.98 0.69 -0.56
N ILE A 96 7.85 0.03 0.22
CA ILE A 96 9.25 0.42 0.38
C ILE A 96 10.09 -0.71 -0.23
N PRO A 97 10.51 -0.60 -1.50
CA PRO A 97 11.25 -1.66 -2.16
C PRO A 97 12.64 -1.85 -1.55
N SER A 98 13.19 -3.05 -1.68
CA SER A 98 14.58 -3.38 -1.33
C SER A 98 15.58 -2.59 -2.16
N GLU A 99 15.19 -2.23 -3.39
CA GLU A 99 15.94 -1.39 -4.30
C GLU A 99 15.13 -0.16 -4.71
N ARG A 100 15.76 1.01 -4.70
CA ARG A 100 15.06 2.27 -4.94
C ARG A 100 14.45 2.34 -6.36
N ILE A 101 13.14 2.50 -6.42
CA ILE A 101 12.44 2.90 -7.65
C ILE A 101 12.52 4.43 -7.77
N THR A 102 13.15 4.93 -8.83
CA THR A 102 13.33 6.37 -9.07
C THR A 102 12.32 6.96 -10.04
N TYR A 103 11.57 6.12 -10.75
CA TYR A 103 10.62 6.50 -11.77
C TYR A 103 9.52 5.45 -11.90
N PHE A 104 8.32 5.89 -12.27
CA PHE A 104 7.19 5.04 -12.62
C PHE A 104 6.62 5.48 -13.96
N ASP A 105 6.70 4.60 -14.95
CA ASP A 105 6.03 4.71 -16.24
C ASP A 105 4.53 4.53 -16.08
N SER A 106 3.83 5.66 -16.11
CA SER A 106 2.38 5.77 -16.11
C SER A 106 1.77 5.89 -17.50
N SER A 107 2.56 5.77 -18.59
CA SER A 107 2.09 6.02 -19.96
C SER A 107 0.91 5.14 -20.39
N MET A 108 0.75 3.97 -19.78
CA MET A 108 -0.37 3.06 -20.03
C MET A 108 -1.68 3.47 -19.32
N PHE A 109 -1.65 4.49 -18.46
CA PHE A 109 -2.81 4.95 -17.70
C PHE A 109 -3.12 6.42 -18.00
N PRO A 110 -4.41 6.83 -18.02
CA PRO A 110 -4.81 8.21 -18.26
C PRO A 110 -4.62 9.06 -16.99
N THR A 111 -3.38 9.26 -16.55
CA THR A 111 -3.08 10.04 -15.35
C THR A 111 -3.23 11.54 -15.57
N LYS A 112 -3.61 12.27 -14.51
CA LYS A 112 -3.63 13.74 -14.48
C LYS A 112 -2.76 14.26 -13.34
N PRO A 113 -2.08 15.40 -13.48
CA PRO A 113 -1.39 16.04 -12.37
C PRO A 113 -2.40 16.51 -11.31
N TRP A 114 -1.90 16.76 -10.10
CA TRP A 114 -2.71 17.30 -9.00
C TRP A 114 -3.48 18.56 -9.42
N ASN A 115 -4.76 18.60 -9.07
CA ASN A 115 -5.61 19.77 -9.17
C ASN A 115 -6.30 20.03 -7.81
N PRO A 116 -6.06 21.19 -7.16
CA PRO A 116 -6.64 21.50 -5.84
C PRO A 116 -8.17 21.57 -5.85
N ASN A 117 -8.80 21.83 -6.99
CA ASN A 117 -10.27 21.79 -7.12
C ASN A 117 -10.81 20.36 -7.13
N SER A 118 -10.00 19.38 -7.51
CA SER A 118 -10.40 17.98 -7.60
C SER A 118 -10.23 17.23 -6.28
N ARG A 119 -9.18 17.56 -5.52
CA ARG A 119 -8.85 16.97 -4.21
C ARG A 119 -7.86 17.82 -3.41
N GLY A 120 -7.80 17.59 -2.10
CA GLY A 120 -6.82 18.16 -1.18
C GLY A 120 -5.37 17.78 -1.51
N ARG A 121 -4.43 18.51 -0.89
CA ARG A 121 -2.99 18.30 -1.06
C ARG A 121 -2.48 17.10 -0.29
N TYR A 122 -3.00 16.86 0.92
CA TYR A 122 -2.47 15.86 1.85
C TYR A 122 -3.41 14.68 1.98
N PHE A 123 -2.84 13.48 2.03
CA PHE A 123 -3.55 12.25 2.34
C PHE A 123 -3.17 11.79 3.75
N LYS A 124 -4.14 11.51 4.62
CA LYS A 124 -3.90 11.02 5.98
C LYS A 124 -3.62 9.51 5.97
N LEU A 125 -2.60 9.09 6.70
CA LEU A 125 -2.29 7.69 6.99
C LEU A 125 -2.64 7.43 8.45
N GLU A 126 -3.78 6.79 8.66
CA GLU A 126 -4.31 6.40 9.97
C GLU A 126 -4.17 4.88 10.15
N HIS A 127 -3.07 4.49 10.79
CA HIS A 127 -2.80 3.09 11.08
C HIS A 127 -3.72 2.58 12.19
N CYS A 128 -3.95 1.27 12.20
CA CYS A 128 -4.80 0.65 13.21
C CYS A 128 -4.13 0.51 14.58
N ASP A 129 -2.81 0.73 14.65
CA ASP A 129 -2.05 0.92 15.87
C ASP A 129 -1.82 2.41 16.14
N ASP A 130 -2.49 2.95 17.17
CA ASP A 130 -2.40 4.38 17.52
C ASP A 130 -1.00 4.84 17.96
N TYR A 131 -0.03 3.90 18.07
CA TYR A 131 1.34 4.17 18.50
C TYR A 131 2.15 5.01 17.52
N ASN A 132 1.84 4.95 16.22
CA ASN A 132 2.59 5.67 15.18
C ASN A 132 2.03 7.06 14.86
N GLY A 133 0.93 7.45 15.51
CA GLY A 133 0.24 8.72 15.26
C GLY A 133 -0.33 8.83 13.84
N VAL A 134 -0.92 10.00 13.53
CA VAL A 134 -1.43 10.30 12.19
C VAL A 134 -0.31 10.89 11.35
N SER A 135 0.12 10.15 10.33
CA SER A 135 1.05 10.64 9.32
C SER A 135 0.31 11.24 8.12
N LYS A 136 0.97 12.11 7.34
CA LYS A 136 0.39 12.67 6.10
C LYS A 136 1.35 12.58 4.92
N VAL A 137 0.82 12.29 3.74
CA VAL A 137 1.58 12.28 2.48
C VAL A 137 1.24 13.51 1.66
N ASP A 138 2.24 14.31 1.28
CA ASP A 138 2.07 15.39 0.32
C ASP A 138 1.88 14.82 -1.09
N CYS A 139 0.66 14.93 -1.61
CA CYS A 139 0.24 14.38 -2.90
C CYS A 139 0.26 15.45 -4.01
N SER A 140 0.84 16.63 -3.79
CA SER A 140 0.92 17.69 -4.80
C SER A 140 1.77 17.31 -6.03
N GLY A 141 2.77 16.46 -5.85
CA GLY A 141 3.57 15.88 -6.94
C GLY A 141 3.02 14.56 -7.50
N GLY A 142 1.84 14.12 -7.06
CA GLY A 142 1.26 12.84 -7.44
C GLY A 142 0.56 12.84 -8.79
N MET A 143 0.32 11.62 -9.30
CA MET A 143 -0.42 11.36 -10.53
C MET A 143 -1.78 10.76 -10.21
N ASP A 144 -2.85 11.44 -10.60
CA ASP A 144 -4.23 11.06 -10.30
C ASP A 144 -4.83 10.17 -11.38
N LEU A 145 -5.54 9.14 -10.95
CA LEU A 145 -6.29 8.17 -11.74
C LEU A 145 -7.75 8.21 -11.31
N ILE A 146 -8.67 8.11 -12.28
CA ILE A 146 -10.11 8.00 -12.01
C ILE A 146 -10.59 6.66 -12.55
N ARG A 147 -11.14 5.83 -11.67
CA ARG A 147 -11.81 4.59 -12.04
C ARG A 147 -13.19 4.88 -12.64
N SER A 148 -13.76 3.93 -13.36
CA SER A 148 -15.04 4.07 -14.07
C SER A 148 -16.23 4.44 -13.17
N ASP A 149 -16.19 4.06 -11.89
CA ASP A 149 -17.17 4.41 -10.86
C ASP A 149 -16.96 5.80 -10.26
N GLY A 150 -15.92 6.52 -10.69
CA GLY A 150 -15.55 7.82 -10.17
C GLY A 150 -14.63 7.77 -8.94
N LEU A 151 -14.25 6.60 -8.44
CA LEU A 151 -13.27 6.52 -7.35
C LEU A 151 -11.90 7.01 -7.84
N MET A 152 -11.25 7.87 -7.05
CA MET A 152 -9.97 8.47 -7.40
C MET A 152 -8.84 7.78 -6.66
N ALA A 153 -7.72 7.53 -7.34
CA ALA A 153 -6.46 7.16 -6.72
C ALA A 153 -5.33 8.10 -7.13
N THR A 154 -4.30 8.22 -6.32
CA THR A 154 -3.08 8.97 -6.62
C THR A 154 -1.86 8.08 -6.44
N ILE A 155 -0.97 8.08 -7.43
CA ILE A 155 0.35 7.48 -7.34
C ILE A 155 1.33 8.57 -6.88
N VAL A 156 2.07 8.33 -5.80
CA VAL A 156 3.12 9.23 -5.30
C VAL A 156 4.42 8.46 -5.15
N LEU A 157 5.49 8.98 -5.75
CA LEU A 157 6.85 8.53 -5.48
C LEU A 157 7.53 9.52 -4.55
N MET A 158 7.89 9.10 -3.35
CA MET A 158 8.51 9.95 -2.34
C MET A 158 9.76 9.28 -1.78
N ALA A 159 10.94 9.83 -2.09
CA ALA A 159 12.25 9.32 -1.70
C ALA A 159 12.50 7.84 -2.07
N TYR A 160 12.09 6.91 -1.18
CA TYR A 160 12.22 5.45 -1.29
C TYR A 160 10.86 4.74 -1.17
N THR A 161 9.74 5.46 -1.21
CA THR A 161 8.41 4.90 -1.00
C THR A 161 7.53 5.18 -2.21
N THR A 162 6.83 4.15 -2.65
CA THR A 162 5.74 4.26 -3.61
C THR A 162 4.42 4.17 -2.85
N TYR A 163 3.54 5.12 -3.10
CA TYR A 163 2.19 5.13 -2.56
C TYR A 163 1.18 5.01 -3.70
N PHE A 164 0.18 4.17 -3.50
CA PHE A 164 -1.07 4.19 -4.24
C PHE A 164 -2.20 4.50 -3.24
N LEU A 165 -2.76 5.70 -3.33
CA LEU A 165 -3.65 6.27 -2.32
C LEU A 165 -5.06 6.44 -2.90
N VAL A 166 -6.08 5.86 -2.28
CA VAL A 166 -7.46 5.88 -2.77
C VAL A 166 -8.28 6.89 -1.96
N TRP A 167 -8.81 7.90 -2.66
CA TRP A 167 -9.56 9.01 -2.06
C TRP A 167 -11.04 8.66 -1.93
N HIS A 168 -11.41 8.11 -0.77
CA HIS A 168 -12.81 7.94 -0.37
C HIS A 168 -13.46 9.28 0.04
N ASP A 169 -12.65 10.21 0.55
CA ASP A 169 -12.98 11.62 0.74
C ASP A 169 -11.88 12.46 0.08
N ARG A 170 -12.25 13.26 -0.92
CA ARG A 170 -11.30 14.01 -1.75
C ARG A 170 -10.82 15.29 -1.10
N HIS A 171 -11.57 15.85 -0.15
CA HIS A 171 -11.27 17.14 0.46
C HIS A 171 -11.20 17.01 1.98
N HIS A 172 -10.74 15.85 2.45
CA HIS A 172 -10.52 15.65 3.86
C HIS A 172 -9.37 16.53 4.33
N ASP A 173 -9.70 17.73 4.80
CA ASP A 173 -8.74 18.70 5.27
C ASP A 173 -8.06 18.13 6.52
N GLY A 174 -6.80 17.73 6.37
CA GLY A 174 -5.94 17.36 7.49
C GLY A 174 -5.55 18.52 8.39
N THR A 175 -6.42 19.52 8.54
CA THR A 175 -6.21 20.73 9.37
C THR A 175 -6.51 20.48 10.85
N GLU A 176 -6.67 19.24 11.29
CA GLU A 176 -6.38 18.94 12.68
C GLU A 176 -4.87 19.11 12.88
N ASN A 177 -4.50 20.13 13.65
CA ASN A 177 -3.12 20.50 13.96
C ASN A 177 -2.37 19.33 14.62
N TYR A 178 -1.78 18.45 13.81
CA TYR A 178 -0.75 17.54 14.28
C TYR A 178 0.58 18.30 14.24
N PRO A 179 1.31 18.42 15.38
CA PRO A 179 2.62 19.04 15.41
C PRO A 179 3.53 18.38 14.37
N ASP A 180 4.33 19.17 13.66
CA ASP A 180 5.25 18.73 12.58
C ASP A 180 6.39 17.80 13.07
N ASP A 181 6.34 17.30 14.30
CA ASP A 181 7.45 16.63 14.99
C ASP A 181 7.46 15.10 14.89
N TYR A 182 6.57 14.48 14.11
CA TYR A 182 6.53 13.01 13.95
C TYR A 182 7.07 12.54 12.59
N PHE A 183 8.24 13.04 12.19
CA PHE A 183 8.99 12.52 11.03
C PHE A 183 10.32 11.88 11.43
N TYR A 184 10.26 10.78 12.19
CA TYR A 184 11.32 9.77 12.19
C TYR A 184 10.64 8.45 12.50
N TRP A 185 10.66 7.50 11.55
CA TRP A 185 11.26 6.16 11.61
C TRP A 185 10.94 5.43 10.30
#